data_AF-A0AAD9JTK6-F1
#
_entry.id   AF-A0AAD9JTK6-F1
#
_cell.length_a   1.000
_cell.length_b   1.000
_cell.length_c   1.000
_cell.angle_alpha   90.00
_cell.angle_beta   90.00
_cell.angle_gamma   90.00
#
_symmetry.space_group_name_H-M   'P 1'
#
loop_
_entity.id
_entity.type
_entity.pdbx_description
1 polymer ?
#
loop_
_entity_poly.entity_id
_entity_poly.type
_entity_poly.pdbx_seq_one_letter_code
_entity_poly.pdbx_strand_id
1 'polypeptide(L)'
;MPRTLMRSFESDDVLKSQLKADLSFYQLLGHLLIVAKKVAKERGLDESGYRLVINNGHDGAQSVFHLHLHVFGGRQMGWPPG
;
A
#
# COMPACT_ATOMS: atom_id res chain seq x y z
N MET A 1 8.38 20.65 15.79
CA MET A 1 8.40 21.87 14.95
C MET A 1 8.28 21.44 13.50
N PRO A 2 7.21 21.82 12.77
CA PRO A 2 6.78 21.12 11.56
C PRO A 2 7.49 21.67 10.32
N ARG A 3 7.90 20.77 9.41
CA ARG A 3 8.11 21.14 8.01
C ARG A 3 6.97 20.54 7.20
N THR A 4 5.91 21.34 7.04
CA THR A 4 5.03 21.23 5.89
C THR A 4 5.87 21.55 4.67
N LEU A 5 6.35 20.52 3.97
CA LEU A 5 6.92 20.67 2.65
C LEU A 5 5.89 20.15 1.66
N MET A 6 5.10 21.08 1.12
CA MET A 6 4.41 20.89 -0.15
C MET A 6 5.50 20.74 -1.20
N ARG A 7 6.03 19.53 -1.37
CA ARG A 7 7.05 19.20 -2.37
C ARG A 7 6.31 18.74 -3.61
N SER A 8 6.61 19.41 -4.72
CA SER A 8 6.25 19.03 -6.08
C SER A 8 6.37 17.52 -6.26
N PHE A 9 5.34 16.89 -6.83
CA PHE A 9 5.33 15.46 -7.19
C PHE A 9 6.34 15.21 -8.33
N GLU A 10 7.63 15.31 -8.07
CA GLU A 10 8.58 14.44 -8.75
C GLU A 10 8.57 13.15 -7.95
N SER A 11 7.68 12.24 -8.36
CA SER A 11 7.58 10.89 -7.82
C SER A 11 8.99 10.30 -7.67
N ASP A 12 9.38 10.01 -6.44
CA ASP A 12 10.67 9.40 -6.10
C ASP A 12 10.95 8.23 -7.07
N ASP A 13 12.17 8.18 -7.62
CA ASP A 13 12.58 7.24 -8.68
C ASP A 13 12.37 5.75 -8.33
N VAL A 14 12.09 5.43 -7.07
CA VAL A 14 11.82 4.09 -6.59
C VAL A 14 10.47 3.56 -7.11
N LEU A 15 9.40 4.37 -7.09
CA LEU A 15 8.10 3.98 -7.67
C LEU A 15 8.19 3.84 -9.20
N LYS A 16 8.95 4.74 -9.86
CA LYS A 16 9.25 4.64 -11.29
C LYS A 16 10.07 3.41 -11.65
N SER A 17 10.98 2.96 -10.78
CA SER A 17 11.83 1.78 -11.03
C SER A 17 11.05 0.47 -11.02
N GLN A 18 10.01 0.37 -10.19
CA GLN A 18 9.18 -0.82 -10.11
C GLN A 18 8.01 -0.80 -11.10
N LEU A 19 7.53 0.39 -11.47
CA LEU A 19 6.28 0.57 -12.19
C LEU A 19 6.39 1.78 -13.14
N LYS A 20 6.26 1.55 -14.46
CA LYS A 20 6.06 2.65 -15.41
C LYS A 20 4.67 3.24 -15.19
N ALA A 21 4.59 4.52 -14.81
CA ALA A 21 3.33 5.21 -14.61
C ALA A 21 2.65 5.54 -15.95
N ASP A 22 1.76 4.66 -16.40
CA ASP A 22 0.86 4.89 -17.53
C ASP A 22 -0.61 4.76 -17.08
N LEU A 23 -1.57 4.98 -18.00
CA LEU A 23 -3.00 4.84 -17.70
C LEU A 23 -3.37 3.42 -17.27
N SER A 24 -2.67 2.40 -17.77
CA SER A 24 -2.89 1.00 -17.39
C SER A 24 -2.45 0.73 -15.94
N PHE A 25 -1.42 1.43 -15.48
CA PHE A 25 -0.92 1.31 -14.12
C PHE A 25 -1.92 1.80 -13.06
N TYR A 26 -2.56 2.95 -13.29
CA TYR A 26 -3.59 3.44 -12.37
C TYR A 26 -4.78 2.46 -12.27
N GLN A 27 -5.15 1.82 -13.39
CA GLN A 27 -6.17 0.78 -13.41
C GLN A 27 -5.73 -0.46 -12.63
N LEU A 28 -4.48 -0.88 -12.76
CA LEU A 28 -3.90 -2.00 -12.02
C LEU A 28 -3.91 -1.74 -10.50
N LEU A 29 -3.50 -0.55 -10.05
CA LEU A 29 -3.56 -0.18 -8.64
C LEU A 29 -4.98 -0.22 -8.09
N GLY A 30 -5.94 0.33 -8.84
CA GLY A 30 -7.36 0.24 -8.49
C GLY A 30 -7.84 -1.22 -8.41
N HIS A 31 -7.44 -2.04 -9.37
CA HIS A 31 -7.74 -3.47 -9.38
C HIS A 31 -7.18 -4.20 -8.15
N LEU A 32 -5.93 -3.92 -7.77
CA LEU A 32 -5.30 -4.51 -6.58
C LEU A 32 -6.07 -4.20 -5.29
N LEU A 33 -6.56 -2.96 -5.11
CA LEU A 33 -7.37 -2.59 -3.94
C LEU A 33 -8.72 -3.33 -3.91
N ILE A 34 -9.35 -3.48 -5.08
CA ILE A 34 -10.61 -4.24 -5.20
C ILE A 34 -10.38 -5.72 -4.88
N VAL A 35 -9.30 -6.31 -5.40
CA VAL A 35 -8.93 -7.70 -5.12
C VAL A 35 -8.59 -7.89 -3.65
N ALA A 36 -7.86 -6.96 -3.03
CA ALA A 36 -7.54 -7.01 -1.61
C ALA A 36 -8.80 -7.02 -0.73
N LYS A 37 -9.80 -6.19 -1.06
CA LYS A 37 -11.11 -6.21 -0.39
C LYS A 37 -11.83 -7.56 -0.55
N LYS A 38 -11.82 -8.13 -1.75
CA LYS A 38 -12.42 -9.46 -2.01
C LYS A 38 -11.74 -10.55 -1.17
N VAL A 39 -10.41 -10.58 -1.18
CA VAL A 39 -9.63 -11.54 -0.38
C VAL A 39 -9.90 -11.35 1.11
N ALA A 40 -9.95 -10.12 1.61
CA ALA A 40 -10.28 -9.87 3.02
C ALA A 40 -11.66 -10.44 3.41
N LYS A 41 -12.66 -10.25 2.54
CA LYS A 41 -14.00 -10.84 2.72
C LYS A 41 -13.98 -12.37 2.68
N GLU A 42 -13.29 -12.98 1.72
CA GLU A 42 -13.14 -14.44 1.62
C GLU A 42 -12.46 -15.04 2.86
N ARG A 43 -11.64 -14.24 3.57
CA ARG A 43 -10.98 -14.62 4.83
C ARG A 43 -11.76 -14.24 6.08
N GLY A 44 -13.00 -13.73 5.95
CA GLY A 44 -13.85 -13.33 7.08
C GLY A 44 -13.32 -12.12 7.86
N LEU A 45 -12.54 -11.26 7.21
CA LEU A 45 -11.94 -10.07 7.84
C LEU A 45 -12.78 -8.80 7.62
N ASP A 46 -13.84 -8.85 6.80
CA ASP A 46 -14.61 -7.67 6.39
C ASP A 46 -15.52 -7.13 7.51
N GLU A 47 -16.02 -7.98 8.39
CA GLU A 47 -16.86 -7.56 9.52
C GLU A 47 -16.07 -6.86 10.64
N SER A 48 -14.90 -7.41 11.01
CA SER A 48 -14.05 -6.87 12.07
C SER A 48 -13.05 -5.80 11.59
N GLY A 49 -12.92 -5.66 10.28
CA GLY A 49 -12.00 -4.73 9.63
C GLY A 49 -10.60 -5.33 9.40
N TYR A 50 -9.87 -4.68 8.49
CA TYR A 50 -8.52 -5.07 8.10
C TYR A 50 -7.69 -3.82 7.74
N ARG A 51 -6.37 -3.96 7.73
CA ARG A 51 -5.42 -2.93 7.31
C ARG A 51 -4.71 -3.36 6.04
N LEU A 52 -4.68 -2.48 5.05
CA LEU A 52 -3.84 -2.62 3.86
C LEU A 52 -2.56 -1.82 4.05
N VAL A 53 -1.41 -2.40 3.69
CA VAL A 53 -0.11 -1.74 3.78
C VAL A 53 0.67 -1.95 2.49
N ILE A 54 1.22 -0.88 1.95
CA ILE A 54 2.20 -0.89 0.85
C ILE A 54 3.47 -0.25 1.39
N ASN A 55 4.55 -1.01 1.39
CA ASN A 55 5.86 -0.57 1.86
C ASN A 55 6.70 -0.12 0.68
N ASN A 56 7.43 0.98 0.82
CA ASN A 56 8.32 1.51 -0.21
C ASN A 56 9.70 1.82 0.37
N GLY A 57 10.73 1.20 -0.20
CA GLY A 57 12.12 1.42 0.19
C GLY A 57 12.48 0.90 1.58
N HIS A 58 13.70 1.24 2.01
CA HIS A 58 14.30 0.77 3.26
C HIS A 58 13.49 1.22 4.49
N ASP A 59 13.18 2.51 4.60
CA ASP A 59 12.49 3.06 5.78
C ASP A 59 11.01 2.67 5.84
N GLY A 60 10.43 2.28 4.69
CA GLY A 60 9.13 1.62 4.63
C GLY A 60 9.18 0.14 5.00
N ALA A 61 10.34 -0.43 5.35
CA ALA A 61 10.54 -1.85 5.60
C ALA A 61 10.16 -2.76 4.41
N GLN A 62 10.44 -2.34 3.17
CA GLN A 62 10.29 -3.17 1.98
C GLN A 62 11.44 -4.18 1.87
N SER A 63 11.15 -5.47 1.97
CA SER A 63 12.15 -6.54 1.83
C SER A 63 12.29 -7.06 0.40
N VAL A 64 11.18 -7.16 -0.34
CA VAL A 64 11.14 -7.61 -1.74
C VAL A 64 10.78 -6.44 -2.65
N PHE A 65 11.64 -6.16 -3.63
CA PHE A 65 11.49 -5.04 -4.56
C PHE A 65 10.56 -5.36 -5.73
N HIS A 66 9.33 -5.76 -5.38
CA HIS A 66 8.19 -5.93 -6.27
C HIS A 66 6.96 -5.31 -5.60
N LEU A 67 6.01 -4.76 -6.36
CA LEU A 67 4.78 -4.22 -5.79
C LEU A 67 3.98 -5.34 -5.13
N HIS A 68 3.76 -5.23 -3.82
CA HIS A 68 2.88 -6.12 -3.09
C HIS A 68 2.10 -5.34 -2.05
N LEU A 69 0.90 -5.85 -1.76
CA LEU A 69 -0.04 -5.23 -0.85
C LEU A 69 -0.32 -6.23 0.28
N HIS A 70 0.05 -5.84 1.50
CA HIS A 70 -0.21 -6.66 2.67
C HIS A 70 -1.65 -6.46 3.14
N VAL A 71 -2.32 -7.56 3.50
CA VAL A 71 -3.65 -7.55 4.11
C VAL A 71 -3.52 -8.13 5.51
N PHE A 72 -3.76 -7.31 6.54
CA PHE A 72 -3.71 -7.74 7.94
C PHE A 72 -5.09 -7.63 8.59
N GLY A 73 -5.51 -8.66 9.32
CA GLY A 73 -6.77 -8.67 10.06
C GLY A 73 -6.82 -9.81 11.09
N GLY A 74 -7.99 -10.04 11.67
CA GLY A 74 -8.21 -11.09 12.67
C GLY A 74 -7.81 -10.71 14.10
N ARG A 75 -7.41 -9.44 14.31
CA ARG A 75 -7.15 -8.85 15.62
C ARG A 75 -7.25 -7.32 15.54
N GLN A 76 -7.42 -6.66 16.68
CA GLN A 76 -7.29 -5.21 16.77
C GLN A 76 -5.86 -4.80 16.37
N MET A 77 -5.76 -3.87 15.42
CA MET A 77 -4.49 -3.28 14.99
C MET A 77 -4.16 -2.06 15.86
N GLY A 78 -2.90 -1.95 16.25
CA GLY A 78 -2.39 -0.80 17.01
C GLY A 78 -2.18 0.45 16.13
N TRP A 79 -1.85 1.55 16.81
CA TRP A 79 -1.47 2.84 16.22
C TRP A 79 -0.30 3.44 17.03
N PRO A 80 0.79 3.93 16.41
CA PRO A 80 1.04 4.00 14.96
C PRO A 80 1.18 2.62 14.28
N PRO A 81 1.03 2.55 12.95
CA PRO A 81 1.01 1.29 12.20
C PRO A 81 2.43 0.76 11.89
N GLY A 82 3.26 0.65 12.93
CA GLY A 82 4.72 0.58 12.82
C GLY A 82 5.33 1.87 13.33
#